data_AF-A0A969XG63-F1
#
_entry.id   AF-A0A969XG63-F1
#
_cell.length_a   1.000
_cell.length_b   1.000
_cell.length_c   1.000
_cell.angle_alpha   90.00
_cell.angle_beta   90.00
_cell.angle_gamma   90.00
#
_symmetry.space_group_name_H-M   'P 1'
#
loop_
_entity.id
_entity.type
_entity.pdbx_description
1 polymer ?
#
loop_
_entity_poly.entity_id
_entity_poly.type
_entity_poly.pdbx_seq_one_letter_code
_entity_poly.pdbx_strand_id
1 'polypeptide(L)'
;MARARDLPIVVGTEMNKAGQPLIDDFGSDALGPLVGDMLRGADWIYGHTLLARALGRGYQSDWAHRYLPGRGERNAFYTAVGAAAEPGAETLARLEGLRAVETPDRLLGRIEGLGQ
;
A
#
# COMPACT_ATOMS: atom_id res chain seq x y z
N MET A 1 -1.58 5.18 -19.32
CA MET A 1 -0.34 5.94 -19.01
C MET A 1 0.25 5.58 -17.64
N ALA A 2 -0.53 5.61 -16.55
CA ALA A 2 -0.04 5.32 -15.19
C ALA A 2 0.40 3.86 -14.98
N ARG A 3 -0.47 2.89 -15.35
CA ARG A 3 -0.17 1.45 -15.27
C ARG A 3 1.15 1.07 -15.96
N ALA A 4 1.37 1.56 -17.18
CA ALA A 4 2.59 1.31 -17.96
C ALA A 4 3.88 1.93 -17.36
N ARG A 5 3.78 2.72 -16.28
CA ARG A 5 4.91 3.38 -15.60
C ARG A 5 5.01 2.98 -14.13
N ASP A 6 4.23 1.98 -13.71
CA ASP A 6 4.10 1.57 -12.30
C ASP A 6 3.85 2.77 -11.38
N LEU A 7 2.91 3.65 -11.76
CA LEU A 7 2.49 4.77 -10.93
C LEU A 7 1.22 4.39 -10.17
N PRO A 8 1.22 4.40 -8.83
CA PRO A 8 0.02 4.22 -8.03
C PRO A 8 -1.04 5.28 -8.40
N ILE A 9 -2.30 4.85 -8.48
CA ILE A 9 -3.43 5.76 -8.66
C ILE A 9 -4.08 5.94 -7.30
N VAL A 10 -4.12 7.18 -6.83
CA VAL A 10 -4.69 7.54 -5.54
C VAL A 10 -5.89 8.42 -5.81
N VAL A 11 -7.03 8.05 -5.23
CA VAL A 11 -8.23 8.89 -5.22
C VAL A 11 -8.28 9.65 -3.91
N GLY A 12 -8.63 10.92 -4.00
CA GLY A 12 -8.93 11.76 -2.85
C GLY A 12 -10.07 12.68 -3.22
N THR A 13 -10.86 13.07 -2.23
CA THR A 13 -11.90 14.07 -2.42
C THR A 13 -11.27 15.44 -2.26
N GLU A 14 -11.19 16.24 -3.32
CA GLU A 14 -10.77 17.64 -3.22
C GLU A 14 -11.92 18.46 -2.61
N MET A 15 -12.18 18.33 -1.30
CA MET A 15 -13.01 19.24 -0.49
C MET A 15 -14.26 19.85 -1.17
N ASN A 16 -14.90 19.10 -2.06
CA ASN A 16 -15.96 19.63 -2.90
C ASN A 16 -17.23 19.78 -2.07
N LYS A 17 -17.98 20.84 -2.34
CA LYS A 17 -19.31 21.07 -1.76
C LYS A 17 -20.14 19.80 -1.98
N ALA A 18 -20.64 19.20 -0.90
CA ALA A 18 -21.41 17.95 -0.94
C ALA A 18 -22.50 17.99 -2.03
N GLY A 19 -22.54 16.98 -2.91
CA GLY A 19 -23.67 16.77 -3.83
C GLY A 19 -23.38 16.78 -5.33
N GLN A 20 -22.23 16.28 -5.82
CA GLN A 20 -22.03 15.98 -7.25
C GLN A 20 -21.87 14.46 -7.49
N PRO A 21 -22.98 13.69 -7.58
CA PRO A 21 -22.95 12.22 -7.70
C PRO A 21 -22.13 11.69 -8.89
N LEU A 22 -22.04 12.46 -9.98
CA LEU A 22 -21.30 12.05 -11.18
C LEU A 22 -19.78 11.91 -10.93
N ILE A 23 -19.24 12.62 -9.93
CA ILE A 23 -17.81 12.69 -9.64
C ILE A 23 -17.44 11.81 -8.44
N ASP A 24 -18.40 11.46 -7.59
CA ASP A 24 -18.17 10.71 -6.34
C ASP A 24 -18.70 9.27 -6.37
N ASP A 25 -19.38 8.84 -7.45
CA ASP A 25 -19.89 7.48 -7.60
C ASP A 25 -18.86 6.55 -8.24
N PHE A 26 -18.25 5.68 -7.43
CA PHE A 26 -17.34 4.62 -7.86
C PHE A 26 -18.00 3.57 -8.76
N GLY A 27 -19.34 3.50 -8.81
CA GLY A 27 -20.09 2.66 -9.73
C GLY A 27 -20.31 3.28 -11.12
N SER A 28 -19.96 4.54 -11.33
CA SER A 28 -20.13 5.22 -12.62
C SER A 28 -19.23 4.65 -13.72
N ASP A 29 -19.64 4.80 -14.99
CA ASP A 29 -18.83 4.40 -16.16
C ASP A 29 -17.44 5.05 -16.17
N ALA A 30 -17.33 6.24 -15.57
CA ALA A 30 -16.07 6.98 -15.49
C ALA A 30 -15.11 6.40 -14.43
N LEU A 31 -15.61 6.03 -13.25
CA LEU A 31 -14.77 5.62 -12.11
C LEU A 31 -14.68 4.10 -11.92
N GLY A 32 -15.71 3.34 -12.30
CA GLY A 32 -15.76 1.88 -12.16
C GLY A 32 -14.49 1.18 -12.67
N PRO A 33 -13.97 1.51 -13.87
CA PRO A 33 -12.73 0.92 -14.38
C PRO A 33 -11.45 1.22 -13.58
N LEU A 34 -11.49 2.19 -12.66
CA LEU A 34 -10.36 2.65 -11.86
C LEU A 34 -10.42 2.19 -10.39
N VAL A 35 -11.56 1.71 -9.89
CA VAL A 35 -11.73 1.29 -8.49
C VAL A 35 -10.65 0.32 -8.05
N GLY A 36 -10.34 -0.69 -8.88
CA GLY A 36 -9.28 -1.64 -8.58
C GLY A 36 -7.88 -1.02 -8.51
N ASP A 37 -7.59 0.01 -9.32
CA ASP A 37 -6.32 0.75 -9.20
C ASP A 37 -6.29 1.61 -7.93
N MET A 38 -7.42 2.22 -7.57
CA MET A 38 -7.55 3.06 -6.39
C MET A 38 -7.38 2.26 -5.09
N LEU A 39 -7.98 1.08 -5.00
CA LEU A 39 -7.79 0.16 -3.87
C LEU A 39 -6.32 -0.25 -3.75
N ARG A 40 -5.68 -0.65 -4.86
CA ARG A 40 -4.24 -0.95 -4.87
C ARG A 40 -3.39 0.25 -4.44
N GLY A 41 -3.77 1.46 -4.82
CA GLY A 41 -3.13 2.70 -4.40
C GLY A 41 -3.27 2.95 -2.90
N ALA A 42 -4.46 2.70 -2.33
CA ALA A 42 -4.71 2.80 -0.90
C ALA A 42 -3.88 1.79 -0.10
N ASP A 43 -3.89 0.52 -0.52
CA ASP A 43 -3.07 -0.53 0.07
C ASP A 43 -1.58 -0.18 -0.02
N TRP A 44 -1.11 0.31 -1.17
CA TRP A 44 0.28 0.73 -1.35
C TRP A 44 0.67 1.85 -0.39
N ILE A 45 -0.15 2.90 -0.26
CA ILE A 45 0.09 3.99 0.70
C ILE A 45 0.20 3.41 2.11
N TYR A 46 -0.76 2.58 2.49
CA TYR A 46 -0.82 2.03 3.83
C TYR A 46 0.36 1.10 4.13
N GLY A 47 0.67 0.14 3.25
CA GLY A 47 1.76 -0.80 3.47
C GLY A 47 3.14 -0.12 3.54
N HIS A 48 3.40 0.87 2.67
CA HIS A 48 4.67 1.59 2.74
C HIS A 48 4.77 2.46 4.01
N THR A 49 3.69 3.11 4.43
CA THR A 49 3.70 3.97 5.63
C THR A 49 3.82 3.12 6.89
N LEU A 50 3.16 1.96 6.93
CA LEU A 50 3.26 1.01 8.03
C LEU A 50 4.69 0.51 8.22
N LEU A 51 5.36 0.04 7.16
CA LEU A 51 6.75 -0.43 7.25
C LEU A 51 7.76 0.70 7.46
N ALA A 52 7.48 1.91 6.96
CA ALA A 52 8.27 3.08 7.28
C ALA A 52 8.25 3.36 8.79
N ARG A 53 7.08 3.28 9.42
CA ARG A 53 6.90 3.54 10.85
C ARG A 53 7.47 2.44 11.74
N ALA A 54 7.16 1.18 11.47
CA ALA A 54 7.60 0.07 12.31
C ALA A 54 9.11 -0.22 12.16
N LEU A 55 9.59 -0.24 10.91
CA LEU A 55 10.89 -0.82 10.59
C LEU A 55 11.88 0.17 9.95
N GLY A 56 11.45 1.38 9.61
CA GLY A 56 12.25 2.30 8.78
C GLY A 56 12.36 1.85 7.33
N ARG A 57 11.50 0.94 6.87
CA ARG A 57 11.57 0.28 5.54
C ARG A 57 10.49 0.78 4.59
N GLY A 58 10.32 2.10 4.54
CA GLY A 58 9.40 2.76 3.62
C GLY A 58 9.88 2.70 2.16
N TYR A 59 9.01 3.12 1.24
CA TYR A 59 9.19 3.00 -0.21
C TYR A 59 10.54 3.49 -0.76
N GLN A 60 11.10 4.56 -0.18
CA GLN A 60 12.37 5.18 -0.58
C GLN A 60 13.57 4.79 0.31
N SER A 61 13.39 3.86 1.24
CA SER A 61 14.46 3.43 2.16
C SER A 61 15.57 2.67 1.42
N ASP A 62 16.77 2.65 2.00
CA ASP A 62 17.89 1.86 1.47
C ASP A 62 17.55 0.37 1.40
N TRP A 63 16.77 -0.13 2.35
CA TRP A 63 16.27 -1.50 2.34
C TRP A 63 15.40 -1.76 1.10
N ALA A 64 14.47 -0.85 0.80
CA ALA A 64 13.59 -0.98 -0.36
C ALA A 64 14.38 -0.93 -1.67
N HIS A 65 15.33 0.00 -1.80
CA HIS A 65 16.18 0.07 -2.99
C HIS A 65 17.08 -1.16 -3.17
N ARG A 66 17.57 -1.74 -2.06
CA ARG A 66 18.42 -2.94 -2.10
C ARG A 66 17.66 -4.18 -2.52
N TYR A 67 16.49 -4.42 -1.92
CA TYR A 67 15.77 -5.69 -2.07
C TYR A 67 14.70 -5.66 -3.15
N LEU A 68 14.23 -4.48 -3.54
CA LEU A 68 13.16 -4.27 -4.52
C LEU A 68 13.57 -3.12 -5.47
N PRO A 69 14.57 -3.32 -6.34
CA PRO A 69 15.08 -2.26 -7.20
C PRO A 69 14.04 -1.81 -8.24
N GLY A 70 13.19 -2.72 -8.71
CA GLY A 70 12.10 -2.42 -9.64
C GLY A 70 10.98 -1.60 -8.99
N ARG A 71 10.46 -0.61 -9.72
CA ARG A 71 9.30 0.18 -9.26
C ARG A 71 8.06 -0.70 -9.09
N GLY A 72 7.76 -1.52 -10.11
CA GLY A 72 6.67 -2.50 -10.06
C GLY A 72 6.82 -3.50 -8.91
N GLU A 73 8.04 -3.99 -8.66
CA GLU A 73 8.35 -4.89 -7.54
C GLU A 73 8.05 -4.24 -6.19
N ARG A 74 8.52 -2.99 -5.98
CA ARG A 74 8.19 -2.24 -4.76
C ARG A 74 6.70 -2.04 -4.62
N ASN A 75 6.03 -1.60 -5.69
CA ASN A 75 4.60 -1.37 -5.63
C ASN A 75 3.84 -2.63 -5.24
N ALA A 76 4.14 -3.75 -5.89
CA ALA A 76 3.52 -5.04 -5.58
C ALA A 76 3.74 -5.45 -4.12
N PHE A 77 4.97 -5.33 -3.62
CA PHE A 77 5.29 -5.64 -2.23
C PHE A 77 4.51 -4.78 -1.23
N TYR A 78 4.54 -3.45 -1.38
CA TYR A 78 3.84 -2.57 -0.44
C TYR A 78 2.32 -2.66 -0.54
N THR A 79 1.76 -2.90 -1.74
CA THR A 79 0.35 -3.23 -1.90
C THR A 79 0.00 -4.51 -1.14
N ALA A 80 0.80 -5.59 -1.26
CA ALA A 80 0.53 -6.83 -0.54
C ALA A 80 0.60 -6.65 0.98
N VAL A 81 1.59 -5.89 1.48
CA VAL A 81 1.69 -5.56 2.90
C VAL A 81 0.46 -4.77 3.38
N GLY A 82 0.02 -3.77 2.62
CA GLY A 82 -1.14 -2.96 2.98
C GLY A 82 -2.44 -3.77 2.99
N ALA A 83 -2.60 -4.69 2.04
CA ALA A 83 -3.76 -5.58 1.97
C ALA A 83 -3.79 -6.63 3.09
N ALA A 84 -2.63 -7.05 3.61
CA ALA A 84 -2.52 -8.10 4.62
C ALA A 84 -2.57 -7.60 6.07
N ALA A 85 -2.19 -6.34 6.32
CA ALA A 85 -2.03 -5.84 7.68
C ALA A 85 -3.30 -5.15 8.21
N GLU A 86 -3.69 -5.50 9.43
CA GLU A 86 -4.76 -4.79 10.13
C GLU A 86 -4.29 -3.44 10.69
N PRO A 87 -5.05 -2.34 10.53
CA PRO A 87 -4.73 -1.05 11.13
C PRO A 87 -4.75 -1.08 12.65
N GLY A 88 -3.67 -0.60 13.30
CA GLY A 88 -3.68 -0.41 14.75
C GLY A 88 -2.30 -0.31 15.39
N ALA A 89 -2.28 0.13 16.65
CA ALA A 89 -1.06 0.19 17.45
C ALA A 89 -0.51 -1.21 17.76
N GLU A 90 -1.38 -2.21 17.90
CA GLU A 90 -0.98 -3.59 18.14
C GLU A 90 -0.21 -4.17 16.95
N THR A 91 -0.71 -3.98 15.72
CA THR A 91 0.00 -4.38 14.50
C THR A 91 1.37 -3.70 14.43
N LEU A 92 1.45 -2.40 14.73
CA LEU A 92 2.72 -1.69 14.74
C LEU A 92 3.73 -2.32 15.71
N ALA A 93 3.31 -2.63 16.94
CA ALA A 93 4.16 -3.27 17.94
C ALA A 93 4.60 -4.69 17.53
N ARG A 94 3.70 -5.49 16.94
CA ARG A 94 4.02 -6.83 16.42
C ARG A 94 5.05 -6.76 15.28
N LEU A 95 4.92 -5.78 14.39
CA LEU A 95 5.85 -5.57 13.27
C LEU A 95 7.25 -5.20 13.72
N GLU A 96 7.42 -4.45 14.81
CA GLU A 96 8.75 -4.12 15.35
C GLU A 96 9.56 -5.38 15.69
N GLY A 97 8.90 -6.45 16.16
CA GLY A 97 9.50 -7.75 16.42
C GLY A 97 10.04 -8.46 15.16
N LEU A 98 9.67 -8.01 13.96
CA LEU A 98 10.12 -8.57 12.68
C LEU A 98 11.37 -7.87 12.11
N ARG A 99 12.00 -6.95 12.85
CA ARG A 99 13.15 -6.16 12.36
C ARG A 99 14.29 -7.01 11.79
N ALA A 100 14.55 -8.18 12.36
CA ALA A 100 15.60 -9.10 11.91
C ALA A 100 15.28 -9.83 10.58
N VAL A 101 14.01 -9.82 10.13
CA VAL A 101 13.60 -10.49 8.88
C VAL A 101 13.97 -9.58 7.71
N GLU A 102 15.04 -9.88 6.99
CA GLU A 102 15.55 -8.97 5.95
C GLU A 102 14.91 -9.13 4.58
N THR A 103 14.55 -10.34 4.15
CA THR A 103 14.08 -10.58 2.79
C THR A 103 12.59 -10.23 2.64
N PRO A 104 12.16 -9.53 1.57
CA PRO A 104 10.76 -9.12 1.36
C PRO A 104 9.76 -10.28 1.48
N ASP A 105 9.99 -11.40 0.80
CA ASP A 105 9.05 -12.53 0.79
C ASP A 105 8.81 -13.13 2.17
N ARG A 106 9.89 -13.30 2.96
CA ARG A 106 9.76 -13.77 4.35
C ARG A 106 9.07 -12.74 5.21
N LEU A 107 9.34 -11.44 5.01
CA LEU A 107 8.68 -10.39 5.79
C LEU A 107 7.18 -10.40 5.50
N LEU A 108 6.78 -10.43 4.22
CA LEU A 108 5.38 -10.49 3.82
C LEU A 108 4.68 -11.73 4.40
N GLY A 109 5.27 -12.92 4.27
CA GLY A 109 4.68 -14.14 4.83
C GLY A 109 4.54 -14.12 6.36
N ARG A 110 5.39 -13.37 7.08
CA ARG A 110 5.21 -13.16 8.53
C ARG A 110 4.07 -12.19 8.82
N ILE A 111 3.89 -11.16 8.01
CA ILE A 111 2.80 -10.17 8.14
C ILE A 111 1.44 -10.82 7.88
N GLU A 112 1.33 -11.62 6.81
CA GLU A 112 0.11 -12.38 6.48
C GLU A 112 -0.30 -13.34 7.60
N GLY A 113 0.68 -13.88 8.34
CA GLY A 113 0.44 -14.73 9.51
C GLY A 113 0.08 -13.99 10.80
N LEU A 114 0.13 -12.65 10.85
CA LEU A 114 -0.27 -11.87 12.04
C LEU A 114 -1.78 -11.62 12.13
N GLY A 115 -2.49 -11.70 11.01
CA GLY A 115 -3.94 -11.51 10.91
C GLY A 115 -4.77 -12.79 11.11
N GLN A 116 -4.10 -13.95 11.27
CA GLN A 116 -4.70 -15.22 11.68
C GLN A 116 -4.60 -15.39 13.20
#